data_AF-A0A6H9V239-F1
#
_entry.id   AF-A0A6H9V239-F1
#
_cell.length_a   1.000
_cell.length_b   1.000
_cell.length_c   1.000
_cell.angle_alpha   90.00
_cell.angle_beta   90.00
_cell.angle_gamma   90.00
#
_symmetry.space_group_name_H-M   'P 1'
#
loop_
_entity.id
_entity.type
_entity.pdbx_description
1 polymer ?
#
loop_
_entity_poly.entity_id
_entity_poly.type
_entity_poly.pdbx_seq_one_letter_code
_entity_poly.pdbx_strand_id
1 'polypeptide(L)' 'MIVFSDGNAIDLGKVQVACDGTRWLWTCDFTEYGDPFMANLANPRLVLPLPTVIRGHGPIAPERHKPTTAECRQVLEAAS' A
#
# COMPACT_ATOMS: atom_id res chain seq x y z
N MET A 1 5.81 5.74 -5.73
CA MET A 1 5.15 7.03 -6.10
C MET A 1 4.12 7.31 -5.03
N ILE A 2 4.10 8.51 -4.45
CA ILE A 2 3.23 8.82 -3.31
C ILE A 2 2.03 9.62 -3.77
N VAL A 3 0.82 9.17 -3.45
CA VAL A 3 -0.43 9.90 -3.68
C VAL A 3 -1.06 10.23 -2.34
N PHE A 4 -1.63 11.43 -2.23
CA PHE A 4 -2.35 11.86 -1.04
C PHE A 4 -3.85 11.70 -1.27
N SER A 5 -4.50 10.90 -0.42
CA SER A 5 -5.95 10.74 -0.41
C SER A 5 -6.44 10.88 1.03
N ASP A 6 -7.34 11.83 1.28
CA ASP A 6 -7.94 12.12 2.59
C ASP A 6 -6.91 12.25 3.73
N GLY A 7 -5.78 12.91 3.45
CA GLY A 7 -4.70 13.13 4.42
C GLY A 7 -3.74 11.95 4.61
N ASN A 8 -3.96 10.83 3.91
CA ASN A 8 -3.06 9.67 3.94
C ASN A 8 -2.13 9.66 2.74
N ALA A 9 -0.83 9.51 3.00
CA ALA A 9 0.18 9.25 1.98
C ALA A 9 0.17 7.76 1.61
N ILE A 10 -0.29 7.43 0.42
CA ILE A 10 -0.30 6.07 -0.11
C ILE A 10 0.92 5.92 -1.02
N ASP A 11 1.89 5.08 -0.61
CA ASP A 11 3.02 4.73 -1.47
C ASP A 11 2.58 3.65 -2.47
N LEU A 12 2.19 4.10 -3.65
CA LEU A 12 1.70 3.28 -4.75
C LEU A 12 2.75 2.30 -5.30
N GLY A 13 4.03 2.44 -4.91
CA GLY A 13 5.09 1.50 -5.30
C GLY A 13 5.14 0.23 -4.45
N LYS A 14 4.28 0.09 -3.45
CA LYS A 14 4.30 -1.01 -2.49
C LYS A 14 2.96 -1.72 -2.43
N VAL A 15 3.01 -2.98 -1.99
CA VAL A 15 1.82 -3.72 -1.59
C VAL A 15 1.16 -3.00 -0.43
N GLN A 16 -0.13 -2.78 -0.56
CA GLN A 16 -0.94 -2.17 0.47
C GLN A 16 -1.55 -3.24 1.39
N VAL A 17 -1.95 -2.85 2.59
CA VAL A 17 -2.69 -3.70 3.54
C VAL A 17 -3.91 -2.95 4.06
N ALA A 18 -4.95 -3.70 4.46
CA ALA A 18 -6.10 -3.08 5.10
C ALA A 18 -5.80 -2.76 6.58
N CYS A 19 -6.48 -1.75 7.10
CA CYS A 19 -6.36 -1.34 8.50
C CYS A 19 -6.83 -2.40 9.51
N ASP A 20 -7.65 -3.37 9.09
CA ASP A 20 -8.15 -4.46 9.95
C ASP A 20 -7.14 -5.62 10.14
N GLY A 21 -5.93 -5.50 9.57
CA GLY A 21 -4.88 -6.51 9.67
C GLY A 21 -5.02 -7.66 8.64
N THR A 22 -6.07 -7.64 7.82
CA THR A 22 -6.18 -8.56 6.68
C THR A 22 -5.19 -8.12 5.59
N ARG A 23 -4.46 -9.09 5.03
CA ARG A 23 -3.57 -8.83 3.89
C ARG A 23 -4.41 -8.73 2.61
N TRP A 24 -4.68 -7.51 2.18
CA TRP A 24 -5.30 -7.25 0.89
C TRP A 24 -4.23 -6.83 -0.09
N LEU A 25 -3.75 -7.78 -0.90
CA LEU A 25 -2.70 -7.54 -1.87
C LEU A 25 -3.27 -6.70 -3.03
N TRP A 26 -3.28 -5.37 -2.91
CA TRP A 26 -3.61 -4.48 -4.00
C TRP A 26 -2.37 -3.70 -4.45
N THR A 27 -2.25 -3.50 -5.75
CA THR A 27 -1.30 -2.56 -6.37
C THR A 27 -2.06 -1.40 -6.97
N CYS A 28 -1.52 -0.21 -6.87
CA CYS A 28 -2.11 0.98 -7.46
C CYS A 28 -1.39 1.34 -8.76
N ASP A 29 -2.15 1.78 -9.74
CA ASP A 29 -1.64 2.32 -11.01
C ASP A 29 -2.60 3.41 -11.52
N PHE A 30 -2.30 4.00 -12.68
CA PHE A 30 -3.08 5.06 -13.30
C PHE A 30 -3.61 4.62 -14.66
N THR A 31 -4.85 5.02 -14.98
CA THR A 31 -5.37 4.89 -16.34
C THR A 31 -4.62 5.83 -17.29
N GLU A 32 -4.81 5.66 -18.59
CA GLU A 32 -4.30 6.58 -19.61
C GLU A 32 -4.78 8.03 -19.42
N TYR A 33 -5.88 8.22 -18.69
CA TYR A 33 -6.45 9.53 -18.37
C TYR A 33 -5.93 10.11 -17.05
N GLY A 34 -5.07 9.38 -16.32
CA GLY A 34 -4.51 9.81 -15.04
C GLY A 34 -5.40 9.53 -13.83
N ASP A 35 -6.44 8.70 -13.97
CA ASP A 35 -7.27 8.30 -12.85
C ASP A 35 -6.64 7.13 -12.08
N PRO A 36 -6.55 7.20 -10.74
CA PRO A 36 -5.97 6.13 -9.95
C PRO A 36 -6.91 4.91 -9.86
N PHE A 37 -6.36 3.72 -10.10
CA PHE A 37 -7.04 2.45 -9.91
C PHE A 37 -6.20 1.47 -9.12
N MET A 38 -6.86 0.49 -8.53
CA MET A 38 -6.28 -0.58 -7.74
C MET A 38 -6.54 -1.92 -8.44
N ALA A 39 -5.49 -2.69 -8.67
CA ALA A 39 -5.56 -4.05 -9.17
C ALA A 39 -5.36 -5.05 -8.02
N ASN A 40 -6.23 -6.05 -7.93
CA ASN A 40 -6.13 -7.08 -6.90
C ASN A 40 -5.07 -8.12 -7.32
N LEU A 41 -4.02 -8.32 -6.54
CA LEU A 41 -2.97 -9.31 -6.84
C LEU A 41 -3.44 -10.75 -6.69
N ALA A 42 -4.45 -11.02 -5.84
CA ALA A 42 -5.05 -12.35 -5.72
C ALA A 42 -6.04 -12.65 -6.85
N ASN A 43 -6.63 -11.60 -7.46
CA ASN A 43 -7.47 -11.72 -8.65
C ASN A 43 -7.15 -10.57 -9.62
N PRO A 44 -6.15 -10.72 -10.52
CA PRO A 44 -5.71 -9.66 -11.42
C PRO A 44 -6.78 -9.12 -12.38
N ARG A 45 -7.90 -9.83 -12.55
CA ARG A 45 -9.04 -9.36 -13.35
C ARG A 45 -9.92 -8.37 -12.60
N LEU A 46 -9.78 -8.28 -11.28
CA LEU A 46 -10.48 -7.33 -10.45
C LEU A 46 -9.67 -6.04 -10.36
N VAL A 47 -10.10 -5.06 -11.15
CA VAL A 47 -9.58 -3.69 -11.15
C VAL A 47 -10.69 -2.77 -10.70
N LEU A 48 -10.42 -1.94 -9.71
CA LEU A 48 -11.40 -1.00 -9.15
C LEU A 48 -10.81 0.40 -9.03
N PRO A 49 -11.59 1.47 -9.22
CA PRO A 49 -11.15 2.83 -8.90
C PRO A 49 -10.70 2.91 -7.44
N LEU A 50 -9.64 3.69 -7.16
CA LEU A 50 -9.14 3.88 -5.78
C LEU A 50 -10.24 4.29 -4.78
N PRO A 51 -11.18 5.22 -5.10
CA PRO A 51 -12.27 5.57 -4.20
C PRO A 51 -13.21 4.40 -3.86
N THR A 52 -13.38 3.46 -4.78
CA THR A 52 -14.20 2.25 -4.57
C THR A 52 -13.53 1.32 -3.57
N VAL A 53 -12.21 1.13 -3.70
CA VAL A 53 -11.43 0.31 -2.76
C VAL A 53 -11.42 0.93 -1.36
N ILE A 54 -11.19 2.23 -1.24
CA ILE A 54 -11.21 2.93 0.06
C ILE A 54 -12.59 2.82 0.73
N ARG A 55 -13.68 2.96 -0.03
CA ARG A 55 -15.04 2.82 0.51
C ARG A 55 -15.34 1.41 1.04
N GLY A 56 -14.84 0.38 0.34
CA GLY A 56 -15.08 -1.02 0.71
C GLY A 56 -14.17 -1.54 1.83
N HIS A 57 -12.95 -0.99 1.95
CA HIS A 57 -11.90 -1.54 2.82
C HIS A 57 -11.39 -0.55 3.88
N GLY A 58 -11.90 0.67 3.89
CA GLY A 58 -11.42 1.74 4.75
C GLY A 58 -10.10 2.35 4.26
N PRO A 59 -9.45 3.17 5.10
CA PRO A 59 -8.15 3.74 4.78
C PRO A 59 -7.13 2.63 4.51
N ILE A 60 -6.32 2.83 3.48
CA ILE A 60 -5.28 1.89 3.07
C ILE A 60 -3.98 2.28 3.77
N ALA A 61 -3.26 1.31 4.32
CA ALA A 61 -1.94 1.54 4.89
C ALA A 61 -0.86 0.81 4.06
N PRO A 62 0.34 1.38 3.91
CA PRO A 62 1.45 0.64 3.32
C PRO A 62 1.76 -0.60 4.19
N GLU A 63 2.08 -1.73 3.57
CA GLU A 63 2.55 -2.89 4.32
C GLU A 63 3.77 -2.48 5.16
N ARG A 64 3.70 -2.73 6.47
CA ARG A 64 4.85 -2.46 7.36
C ARG A 64 6.01 -3.30 6.86
N HIS A 65 7.10 -2.63 6.46
CA HIS A 65 8.37 -3.28 6.18
C HIS A 65 8.77 -4.10 7.41
N LYS A 66 8.95 -5.41 7.25
CA LYS A 66 9.56 -6.21 8.31
C LYS A 66 11.07 -5.95 8.26
N PRO A 67 11.66 -5.36 9.31
CA PRO A 67 13.09 -5.12 9.34
C PRO A 67 13.85 -6.42 9.15
N THR A 68 14.86 -6.39 8.29
CA THR A 68 15.81 -7.48 8.13
C THR A 68 16.74 -7.52 9.34
N THR A 69 17.34 -8.69 9.59
CA THR A 69 18.35 -8.85 10.65
C THR A 69 19.52 -7.87 10.49
N ALA A 70 19.86 -7.51 9.25
CA ALA A 70 20.92 -6.54 8.94
C ALA A 70 20.52 -5.10 9.35
N GLU A 71 19.30 -4.67 9.04
CA GLU A 71 18.77 -3.37 9.47
C GLU A 71 18.67 -3.27 10.99
N CYS A 72 18.19 -4.33 11.66
CA CYS A 72 18.17 -4.40 13.12
C CYS A 72 19.58 -4.26 13.71
N ARG A 73 20.58 -4.93 13.12
CA ARG A 73 21.97 -4.86 13.57
C ARG A 73 22.53 -3.44 13.45
N GLN A 74 22.33 -2.79 12.31
CA GLN A 74 22.80 -1.40 12.10
C GLN A 74 22.24 -0.43 13.15
N VAL A 75 20.96 -0.56 13.50
CA VAL A 75 20.35 0.32 14.52
C VAL A 75 20.96 0.07 15.90
N LEU A 76 21.20 -1.19 16.26
CA LEU A 76 21.81 -1.54 17.53
C LEU A 76 23.26 -1.04 17.63
N GLU A 77 24.04 -1.15 16.55
CA GLU A 77 25.42 -0.65 16.47
C GLU A 77 25.50 0.88 16.46
N ALA A 78 24.50 1.57 15.91
CA ALA A 78 24.43 3.03 15.91
C ALA A 78 23.96 3.62 17.25
N ALA A 79 23.35 2.80 18.12
CA ALA A 79 22.84 3.21 19.43
C ALA A 79 23.84 2.96 20.59
N SER A 80 25.00 2.38 20.28
CA SER A 80 26.13 2.10 21.19
C SER A 80 27.27 3.08 20.98
#